data_AF-A0A7V1QUE7-F1
#
_entry.id   AF-A0A7V1QUE7-F1
#
_cell.length_a   1.000
_cell.length_b   1.000
_cell.length_c   1.000
_cell.angle_alpha   90.00
_cell.angle_beta   90.00
_cell.angle_gamma   90.00
#
_symmetry.space_group_name_H-M   'P 1'
#
loop_
_entity.id
_entity.type
_entity.pdbx_description
1 polymer ?
#
loop_
_entity_poly.entity_id
_entity_poly.type
_entity_poly.pdbx_seq_one_letter_code
_entity_poly.pdbx_strand_id
1 'polypeptide(L)'
;MTQADTLTRIGAALRALAVGDALGRVTEHYAPEEILEVYEDIITDFVEPVRLFDEEQWEAGEIGPPTAIVLEAVERGGVWPGATSANVAHLSAGVAVGLSRPLAPLLDEIHGDGPLAAVAAGTAAAVDGYPFIEIVAAAARAARLAHDDDLAETILQAGGLGQASGGRLAGAVLRARFPPDGGSRSVVPFVFGIVYALQSARRAIIDAVNQGGHAPETAAIAGAVCAAALPVTLPPSWWAVVAQANPNLDLERAARRLVALRERYSHPT
;
A
#
# COMPACT_ATOMS: atom_id res chain seq x y z
N MET A 1 17.50 -5.54 13.84
CA MET A 1 16.95 -6.31 12.70
C MET A 1 18.10 -6.74 11.81
N THR A 2 18.13 -7.98 11.32
CA THR A 2 19.22 -8.44 10.43
C THR A 2 18.96 -8.01 8.98
N GLN A 3 19.99 -7.99 8.14
CA GLN A 3 19.83 -7.75 6.69
C GLN A 3 18.88 -8.78 6.04
N ALA A 4 18.93 -10.04 6.49
CA ALA A 4 18.05 -11.10 6.01
C ALA A 4 16.56 -10.85 6.38
N ASP A 5 16.31 -10.33 7.59
CA ASP A 5 14.96 -9.93 8.00
C ASP A 5 14.45 -8.77 7.14
N THR A 6 15.29 -7.75 6.92
CA THR A 6 14.95 -6.60 6.06
C THR A 6 14.62 -7.06 4.64
N LEU A 7 15.44 -7.93 4.05
CA LEU A 7 15.19 -8.48 2.71
C LEU A 7 13.87 -9.25 2.66
N THR A 8 13.56 -10.03 3.69
CA THR A 8 12.30 -10.78 3.79
C THR A 8 11.10 -9.85 3.84
N ARG A 9 11.16 -8.79 4.66
CA ARG A 9 10.08 -7.80 4.79
C ARG A 9 9.88 -7.00 3.51
N ILE A 10 10.96 -6.51 2.89
CA ILE A 10 10.89 -5.78 1.62
C ILE A 10 10.36 -6.68 0.50
N GLY A 11 10.85 -7.92 0.40
CA GLY A 11 10.37 -8.88 -0.61
C GLY A 11 8.88 -9.21 -0.42
N ALA A 12 8.41 -9.37 0.81
CA ALA A 12 7.00 -9.59 1.10
C ALA A 12 6.15 -8.34 0.76
N ALA A 13 6.64 -7.15 1.07
CA ALA A 13 5.98 -5.89 0.74
C ALA A 13 5.79 -5.72 -0.76
N LEU A 14 6.84 -5.95 -1.57
CA LEU A 14 6.76 -5.84 -3.03
C LEU A 14 5.79 -6.87 -3.64
N ARG A 15 5.77 -8.11 -3.13
CA ARG A 15 4.82 -9.13 -3.59
C ARG A 15 3.39 -8.77 -3.22
N ALA A 16 3.17 -8.28 -2.00
CA ALA A 16 1.84 -7.87 -1.55
C ALA A 16 1.34 -6.62 -2.28
N LEU A 17 2.24 -5.69 -2.62
CA LEU A 17 1.96 -4.56 -3.51
C LEU A 17 1.44 -5.07 -4.86
N ALA A 18 2.20 -5.94 -5.52
CA ALA A 18 1.84 -6.48 -6.83
C ALA A 18 0.54 -7.30 -6.82
N VAL A 19 0.30 -8.05 -5.75
CA VAL A 19 -0.95 -8.78 -5.55
C VAL A 19 -2.13 -7.84 -5.29
N GLY A 20 -1.96 -6.83 -4.43
CA GLY A 20 -3.01 -5.87 -4.14
C GLY A 20 -3.38 -5.03 -5.37
N ASP A 21 -2.37 -4.63 -6.15
CA ASP A 21 -2.54 -3.98 -7.45
C ASP A 21 -3.36 -4.85 -8.40
N ALA A 22 -2.85 -6.04 -8.77
CA ALA A 22 -3.50 -6.93 -9.72
C ALA A 22 -4.91 -7.37 -9.28
N LEU A 23 -5.12 -7.62 -7.98
CA LEU A 23 -6.45 -7.99 -7.47
C LEU A 23 -7.39 -6.79 -7.38
N GLY A 24 -6.86 -5.58 -7.10
CA GLY A 24 -7.67 -4.37 -7.03
C GLY A 24 -8.16 -3.89 -8.39
N ARG A 25 -7.46 -4.23 -9.49
CA ARG A 25 -7.90 -3.87 -10.86
C ARG A 25 -9.30 -4.41 -11.19
N VAL A 26 -9.68 -5.56 -10.64
CA VAL A 26 -11.00 -6.18 -10.93
C VAL A 26 -12.17 -5.37 -10.37
N THR A 27 -11.90 -4.48 -9.41
CA THR A 27 -12.92 -3.66 -8.73
C THR A 27 -12.62 -2.16 -8.81
N GLU A 28 -11.67 -1.75 -9.66
CA GLU A 28 -11.38 -0.35 -9.89
C GLU A 28 -12.60 0.37 -10.48
N HIS A 29 -12.95 1.51 -9.89
CA HIS A 29 -14.13 2.33 -10.23
C HIS A 29 -15.51 1.75 -9.86
N TYR A 30 -15.59 0.53 -9.34
CA TYR A 30 -16.85 -0.03 -8.85
C TYR A 30 -17.20 0.58 -7.49
N ALA A 31 -18.50 0.71 -7.22
CA ALA A 31 -19.03 0.78 -5.87
C ALA A 31 -19.13 -0.63 -5.25
N PRO A 32 -19.10 -0.76 -3.90
CA PRO A 32 -19.23 -2.06 -3.24
C PRO A 32 -20.46 -2.87 -3.69
N GLU A 33 -21.58 -2.19 -3.93
CA GLU A 33 -22.82 -2.83 -4.39
C GLU A 33 -22.69 -3.36 -5.83
N GLU A 34 -21.97 -2.64 -6.69
CA GLU A 34 -21.72 -3.06 -8.08
C GLU A 34 -20.76 -4.27 -8.12
N ILE A 35 -19.78 -4.35 -7.21
CA ILE A 35 -18.91 -5.53 -7.08
C ILE A 35 -19.76 -6.77 -6.80
N LEU A 36 -20.70 -6.68 -5.85
CA LEU A 36 -21.59 -7.79 -5.49
C LEU A 36 -22.55 -8.15 -6.63
N GLU A 37 -23.02 -7.17 -7.40
CA GLU A 37 -23.89 -7.41 -8.55
C GLU A 37 -23.14 -8.12 -9.69
N VAL A 38 -21.89 -7.71 -9.95
CA VAL A 38 -21.11 -8.17 -11.09
C VAL A 38 -20.42 -9.51 -10.84
N TYR A 39 -19.89 -9.71 -9.63
CA TYR A 39 -19.15 -10.92 -9.26
C TYR A 39 -19.98 -11.91 -8.44
N GLU A 40 -21.25 -11.59 -8.17
CA GLU A 40 -22.22 -12.38 -7.38
C GLU A 40 -21.80 -12.68 -5.92
N ASP A 41 -20.61 -12.24 -5.50
CA ASP A 41 -20.05 -12.37 -4.15
C ASP A 41 -18.92 -11.34 -3.95
N ILE A 42 -18.39 -11.28 -2.72
CA ILE A 42 -17.18 -10.53 -2.43
C ILE A 42 -15.94 -11.16 -3.07
N ILE A 43 -14.99 -10.33 -3.49
CA ILE A 43 -13.70 -10.76 -4.02
C ILE A 43 -12.83 -11.31 -2.88
N THR A 44 -12.52 -12.60 -2.93
CA THR A 44 -11.67 -13.26 -1.93
C THR A 44 -10.47 -13.99 -2.52
N ASP A 45 -10.37 -14.06 -3.84
CA ASP A 45 -9.25 -14.60 -4.61
C ASP A 45 -9.26 -13.96 -6.01
N PHE A 46 -8.26 -14.26 -6.85
CA PHE A 46 -8.25 -13.84 -8.25
C PHE A 46 -9.46 -14.38 -9.00
N VAL A 47 -10.14 -13.50 -9.71
CA VAL A 47 -11.32 -13.77 -10.53
C VAL A 47 -11.08 -13.33 -11.98
N GLU A 48 -11.90 -13.84 -12.88
CA GLU A 48 -11.91 -13.37 -14.27
C GLU A 48 -12.41 -11.91 -14.32
N PRO A 49 -11.67 -10.97 -14.93
CA PRO A 49 -12.06 -9.56 -14.94
C PRO A 49 -13.35 -9.31 -15.75
N VAL A 50 -14.38 -8.76 -15.10
CA VAL A 50 -15.57 -8.26 -15.79
C VAL A 50 -15.38 -6.76 -16.03
N ARG A 51 -14.76 -6.38 -17.15
CA ARG A 51 -14.26 -5.02 -17.43
C ARG A 51 -15.37 -4.06 -17.88
N LEU A 52 -16.18 -3.52 -16.96
CA LEU A 52 -17.27 -2.58 -17.31
C LEU A 52 -16.78 -1.15 -17.54
N PHE A 53 -15.69 -0.76 -16.87
CA PHE A 53 -15.18 0.62 -16.86
C PHE A 53 -13.76 0.75 -17.44
N ASP A 54 -13.20 -0.34 -17.96
CA ASP A 54 -11.85 -0.38 -18.50
C ASP A 54 -11.87 -0.81 -19.97
N GLU A 55 -11.23 -0.01 -20.83
CA GLU A 55 -11.06 -0.30 -22.26
C GLU A 55 -9.81 -1.16 -22.52
N GLU A 56 -8.88 -1.23 -21.56
CA GLU A 56 -7.66 -2.03 -21.66
C GLU A 56 -7.97 -3.54 -21.49
N GLN A 57 -7.26 -4.36 -22.27
CA GLN A 57 -7.34 -5.81 -22.12
C GLN A 57 -6.17 -6.29 -21.26
N TRP A 58 -6.48 -6.83 -20.09
CA TRP A 58 -5.51 -7.37 -19.13
C TRP A 58 -6.04 -8.62 -18.43
N GLU A 59 -5.15 -9.55 -18.11
CA GLU A 59 -5.51 -10.86 -17.56
C GLU A 59 -5.50 -10.89 -16.02
N ALA A 60 -6.21 -11.85 -15.42
CA ALA A 60 -6.15 -12.02 -13.97
C ALA A 60 -4.70 -12.20 -13.49
N GLY A 61 -4.29 -11.39 -12.50
CA GLY A 61 -2.93 -11.39 -11.97
C GLY A 61 -1.96 -10.45 -12.70
N GLU A 62 -2.37 -9.81 -13.78
CA GLU A 62 -1.56 -8.78 -14.45
C GLU A 62 -1.45 -7.52 -13.58
N ILE A 63 -0.23 -7.04 -13.37
CA ILE A 63 0.02 -5.86 -12.53
C ILE A 63 -0.40 -4.58 -13.27
N GLY A 64 -0.72 -3.53 -12.52
CA GLY A 64 -1.12 -2.22 -13.03
C GLY A 64 -0.12 -1.10 -12.70
N PRO A 65 -0.60 0.16 -12.79
CA PRO A 65 0.21 1.34 -12.49
C PRO A 65 0.86 1.37 -11.09
N PRO A 66 0.19 0.97 -9.99
CA PRO A 66 0.82 0.96 -8.65
C PRO A 66 2.15 0.21 -8.60
N THR A 67 2.22 -0.99 -9.17
CA THR A 67 3.46 -1.77 -9.22
C THR A 67 4.50 -1.14 -10.12
N ALA A 68 4.09 -0.68 -11.31
CA ALA A 68 5.00 -0.04 -12.25
C ALA A 68 5.68 1.21 -11.65
N ILE A 69 4.92 2.04 -10.93
CA ILE A 69 5.41 3.26 -10.26
C ILE A 69 6.45 2.91 -9.20
N VAL A 70 6.21 1.87 -8.38
CA VAL A 70 7.19 1.44 -7.37
C VAL A 70 8.48 0.97 -8.03
N LEU A 71 8.39 0.16 -9.08
CA LEU A 71 9.59 -0.36 -9.78
C LEU A 71 10.37 0.76 -10.45
N GLU A 72 9.69 1.71 -11.09
CA GLU A 72 10.33 2.89 -11.66
C GLU A 72 11.04 3.72 -10.58
N ALA A 73 10.39 3.94 -9.43
CA ALA A 73 11.00 4.64 -8.30
C ALA A 73 12.23 3.88 -7.76
N VAL A 74 12.19 2.55 -7.68
CA VAL A 74 13.34 1.71 -7.31
C VAL A 74 14.50 1.89 -8.30
N GLU A 75 14.23 1.90 -9.60
CA GLU A 75 15.26 2.11 -10.63
C GLU A 75 15.90 3.50 -10.54
N ARG A 76 15.13 4.51 -10.16
CA ARG A 76 15.59 5.89 -9.89
C ARG A 76 16.29 6.05 -8.54
N GLY A 77 16.51 4.97 -7.77
CA GLY A 77 17.21 5.01 -6.48
C GLY A 77 16.32 5.36 -5.30
N GLY A 78 15.00 5.22 -5.42
CA GLY A 78 14.04 5.52 -4.37
C GLY A 78 13.99 7.01 -4.02
N VAL A 79 14.26 7.89 -4.98
CA VAL A 79 14.20 9.35 -4.78
C VAL A 79 12.74 9.78 -4.63
N TRP A 80 12.50 10.79 -3.79
CA TRP A 80 11.19 11.44 -3.70
C TRP A 80 10.74 11.86 -5.10
N PRO A 81 9.54 11.46 -5.56
CA PRO A 81 9.01 12.01 -6.79
C PRO A 81 8.89 13.53 -6.61
N GLY A 82 9.36 14.30 -7.60
CA GLY A 82 9.26 15.76 -7.56
C GLY A 82 7.82 16.21 -7.37
N ALA A 83 7.60 17.41 -6.81
CA ALA A 83 6.28 17.95 -6.48
C ALA A 83 5.34 17.93 -7.70
N THR A 84 4.56 16.87 -7.85
CA THR A 84 3.66 16.66 -8.99
C THR A 84 2.34 16.10 -8.50
N SER A 85 1.51 17.03 -8.01
CA SER A 85 0.06 16.92 -7.77
C SER A 85 -0.43 15.83 -6.82
N ALA A 86 -1.47 16.14 -6.04
CA ALA A 86 -2.14 15.25 -5.08
C ALA A 86 -2.92 14.07 -5.74
N ASN A 87 -2.31 13.41 -6.73
CA ASN A 87 -2.90 12.32 -7.49
C ASN A 87 -2.68 10.99 -6.77
N VAL A 88 -3.76 10.23 -6.59
CA VAL A 88 -3.78 8.94 -5.91
C VAL A 88 -2.80 7.95 -6.55
N ALA A 89 -2.65 7.98 -7.88
CA ALA A 89 -1.72 7.12 -8.60
C ALA A 89 -0.27 7.24 -8.09
N HIS A 90 0.14 8.43 -7.61
CA HIS A 90 1.51 8.66 -7.15
C HIS A 90 1.77 8.19 -5.71
N LEU A 91 0.74 7.82 -4.94
CA LEU A 91 0.90 7.39 -3.54
C LEU A 91 1.77 6.14 -3.42
N SER A 92 1.73 5.24 -4.40
CA SER A 92 2.55 4.04 -4.47
C SER A 92 4.05 4.36 -4.49
N ALA A 93 4.47 5.52 -5.01
CA ALA A 93 5.86 5.95 -4.92
C ALA A 93 6.32 6.16 -3.47
N GLY A 94 5.40 6.52 -2.56
CA GLY A 94 5.66 6.56 -1.12
C GLY A 94 6.09 5.19 -0.58
N VAL A 95 5.51 4.09 -1.07
CA VAL A 95 5.95 2.74 -0.69
C VAL A 95 7.42 2.54 -1.07
N ALA A 96 7.81 2.88 -2.30
CA ALA A 96 9.20 2.76 -2.74
C ALA A 96 10.19 3.57 -1.86
N VAL A 97 9.82 4.81 -1.51
CA VAL A 97 10.61 5.67 -0.60
C VAL A 97 10.74 5.06 0.79
N GLY A 98 9.64 4.50 1.34
CA GLY A 98 9.64 3.86 2.65
C GLY A 98 10.42 2.54 2.71
N LEU A 99 10.38 1.75 1.63
CA LEU A 99 11.19 0.53 1.52
C LEU A 99 12.69 0.84 1.46
N SER A 100 13.08 1.98 0.85
CA SER A 100 14.49 2.34 0.61
C SER A 100 15.18 3.06 1.77
N ARG A 101 14.47 3.48 2.83
CA ARG A 101 15.03 4.25 3.95
C ARG A 101 14.56 3.78 5.32
N PRO A 102 15.44 3.71 6.34
CA PRO A 102 15.03 3.58 7.73
C PRO A 102 14.12 4.74 8.15
N LEU A 103 13.18 4.50 9.06
CA LEU A 103 12.18 5.48 9.46
C LEU A 103 12.82 6.77 10.01
N ALA A 104 13.78 6.64 10.92
CA ALA A 104 14.41 7.79 11.57
C ALA A 104 15.02 8.81 10.57
N PRO A 105 15.96 8.42 9.68
CA PRO A 105 16.50 9.35 8.67
C PRO A 105 15.44 9.78 7.66
N LEU A 106 14.45 8.94 7.34
CA LEU A 106 13.36 9.35 6.45
C LEU A 106 12.58 10.54 7.05
N LEU A 107 12.28 10.52 8.35
CA LEU A 107 11.52 11.61 9.00
C LEU A 107 12.28 12.95 8.97
N ASP A 108 13.61 12.93 8.97
CA ASP A 108 14.44 14.14 8.88
C ASP A 108 14.46 14.74 7.46
N GLU A 109 14.12 13.95 6.44
CA GLU A 109 14.06 14.38 5.03
C GLU A 109 12.68 14.85 4.59
N ILE A 110 11.64 14.66 5.42
CA ILE A 110 10.27 14.96 5.01
C ILE A 110 10.09 16.45 4.76
N HIS A 111 9.64 16.75 3.55
CA HIS A 111 9.18 18.05 3.12
C HIS A 111 8.08 17.87 2.05
N GLY A 112 7.05 18.72 2.05
CA GLY A 112 6.10 18.80 0.92
C GLY A 112 4.85 17.94 1.05
N ASP A 113 4.73 16.87 0.23
CA ASP A 113 3.47 16.14 0.03
C ASP A 113 3.11 15.25 1.24
N GLY A 114 2.14 15.69 2.05
CA GLY A 114 1.66 14.99 3.24
C GLY A 114 1.19 13.55 2.99
N PRO A 115 0.28 13.30 2.02
CA PRO A 115 -0.13 11.95 1.66
C PRO A 115 1.02 11.01 1.32
N LEU A 116 1.95 11.43 0.46
CA LEU A 116 3.08 10.59 0.05
C LEU A 116 4.04 10.34 1.21
N ALA A 117 4.33 11.38 2.01
CA ALA A 117 5.17 11.27 3.19
C ALA A 117 4.58 10.28 4.22
N ALA A 118 3.26 10.30 4.42
CA ALA A 118 2.57 9.38 5.31
C ALA A 118 2.72 7.91 4.86
N VAL A 119 2.52 7.62 3.57
CA VAL A 119 2.72 6.28 3.02
C VAL A 119 4.17 5.83 3.17
N ALA A 120 5.12 6.72 2.91
CA ALA A 120 6.55 6.42 3.03
C ALA A 120 6.96 6.10 4.46
N ALA A 121 6.56 6.92 5.43
CA ALA A 121 6.90 6.69 6.83
C ALA A 121 6.20 5.45 7.40
N GLY A 122 4.93 5.22 7.09
CA GLY A 122 4.23 4.00 7.50
C GLY A 122 4.90 2.74 6.94
N THR A 123 5.29 2.77 5.67
CA THR A 123 6.04 1.66 5.04
C THR A 123 7.41 1.45 5.69
N ALA A 124 8.16 2.53 5.94
CA ALA A 124 9.47 2.45 6.60
C ALA A 124 9.36 1.86 8.01
N ALA A 125 8.37 2.31 8.80
CA ALA A 125 8.08 1.78 10.12
C ALA A 125 7.74 0.28 10.08
N ALA A 126 6.96 -0.14 9.09
CA ALA A 126 6.60 -1.55 8.91
C ALA A 126 7.83 -2.42 8.60
N VAL A 127 8.73 -1.94 7.72
CA VAL A 127 10.00 -2.62 7.43
C VAL A 127 10.89 -2.66 8.67
N ASP A 128 10.96 -1.59 9.45
CA ASP A 128 11.77 -1.51 10.69
C ASP A 128 11.21 -2.38 11.83
N GLY A 129 10.06 -3.01 11.64
CA GLY A 129 9.48 -3.96 12.60
C GLY A 129 8.72 -3.29 13.74
N TYR A 130 8.28 -2.04 13.56
CA TYR A 130 7.40 -1.38 14.52
C TYR A 130 6.02 -2.05 14.58
N PRO A 131 5.34 -2.04 15.74
CA PRO A 131 3.97 -2.55 15.86
C PRO A 131 2.99 -1.66 15.07
N PHE A 132 1.83 -2.22 14.69
CA PHE A 132 0.85 -1.52 13.84
C PHE A 132 0.39 -0.15 14.35
N ILE A 133 0.29 0.04 15.67
CA ILE A 133 -0.03 1.36 16.25
C ILE A 133 1.04 2.41 15.94
N GLU A 134 2.31 2.01 16.01
CA GLU A 134 3.45 2.88 15.71
C GLU A 134 3.62 3.11 14.20
N ILE A 135 3.20 2.15 13.36
CA ILE A 135 3.14 2.33 11.90
C ILE A 135 2.16 3.47 11.55
N VAL A 136 0.96 3.47 12.15
CA VAL A 136 -0.02 4.55 11.95
C VAL A 136 0.49 5.88 12.53
N ALA A 137 1.10 5.84 13.72
CA ALA A 137 1.67 7.04 14.34
C ALA A 137 2.81 7.64 13.49
N ALA A 138 3.65 6.81 12.87
CA ALA A 138 4.69 7.24 11.95
C ALA A 138 4.11 7.92 10.71
N ALA A 139 3.06 7.35 10.12
CA ALA A 139 2.36 7.95 8.98
C ALA A 139 1.75 9.31 9.33
N ALA A 140 1.05 9.42 10.48
CA ALA A 140 0.49 10.68 10.95
C ALA A 140 1.59 11.71 11.25
N ARG A 141 2.69 11.30 11.89
CA ARG A 141 3.84 12.18 12.18
C ARG A 141 4.45 12.72 10.89
N ALA A 142 4.60 11.89 9.88
CA ALA A 142 5.10 12.29 8.58
C ALA A 142 4.20 13.33 7.89
N ALA A 143 2.88 13.14 7.94
CA ALA A 143 1.93 14.15 7.45
C ALA A 143 2.10 15.50 8.17
N ARG A 144 2.29 15.52 9.50
CA ARG A 144 2.56 16.78 10.25
C ARG A 144 3.87 17.43 9.87
N LEU A 145 4.93 16.64 9.68
CA LEU A 145 6.24 17.15 9.24
C LEU A 145 6.16 17.76 7.84
N ALA A 146 5.26 17.25 7.00
CA ALA A 146 4.91 17.81 5.71
C ALA A 146 3.92 19.00 5.79
N HIS A 147 3.62 19.50 6.99
CA HIS A 147 2.68 20.60 7.24
C HIS A 147 1.22 20.29 6.86
N ASP A 148 0.81 19.03 6.95
CA ASP A 148 -0.57 18.57 6.71
C ASP A 148 -1.19 18.02 8.00
N ASP A 149 -1.45 18.92 8.97
CA ASP A 149 -1.99 18.57 10.29
C ASP A 149 -3.38 17.92 10.20
N ASP A 150 -4.24 18.40 9.29
CA ASP A 150 -5.57 17.83 9.04
C ASP A 150 -5.47 16.36 8.58
N LEU A 151 -4.52 16.06 7.69
CA LEU A 151 -4.28 14.69 7.26
C LEU A 151 -3.77 13.83 8.42
N ALA A 152 -2.85 14.35 9.22
CA ALA A 152 -2.34 13.62 10.38
C ALA A 152 -3.46 13.26 11.38
N GLU A 153 -4.38 14.18 11.64
CA GLU A 153 -5.54 13.93 12.50
C GLU A 153 -6.49 12.90 11.89
N THR A 154 -6.79 12.99 10.60
CA THR A 154 -7.67 12.03 9.93
C THR A 154 -7.07 10.63 9.84
N ILE A 155 -5.75 10.47 9.68
CA ILE A 155 -5.06 9.18 9.78
C ILE A 155 -5.29 8.55 11.17
N LEU A 156 -5.12 9.32 12.24
CA LEU A 156 -5.31 8.83 13.61
C LEU A 156 -6.79 8.49 13.87
N GLN A 157 -7.72 9.32 13.39
CA GLN A 157 -9.16 9.07 13.47
C GLN A 157 -9.54 7.78 12.73
N ALA A 158 -8.99 7.54 11.53
CA ALA A 158 -9.21 6.33 10.76
C ALA A 158 -8.69 5.08 11.48
N GLY A 159 -7.51 5.16 12.12
CA GLY A 159 -7.03 4.08 13.00
C GLY A 159 -8.02 3.80 14.14
N GLY A 160 -8.53 4.84 14.80
CA GLY A 160 -9.56 4.70 15.85
C GLY A 160 -10.85 4.05 15.36
N LEU A 161 -11.38 4.49 14.21
CA LEU A 161 -12.59 3.94 13.58
C LEU A 161 -12.39 2.49 13.14
N GLY A 162 -11.27 2.21 12.47
CA GLY A 162 -10.89 0.87 12.04
C GLY A 162 -10.84 -0.09 13.22
N GLN A 163 -10.24 0.32 14.33
CA GLN A 163 -10.19 -0.53 15.52
C GLN A 163 -11.55 -0.68 16.21
N ALA A 164 -12.37 0.37 16.26
CA ALA A 164 -13.72 0.31 16.81
C ALA A 164 -14.63 -0.66 16.05
N SER A 165 -14.37 -0.91 14.76
CA SER A 165 -15.09 -1.93 13.96
C SER A 165 -14.83 -3.38 14.42
N GLY A 166 -13.80 -3.60 15.25
CA GLY A 166 -13.37 -4.95 15.65
C GLY A 166 -12.85 -5.79 14.48
N GLY A 167 -12.40 -5.14 13.39
CA GLY A 167 -11.88 -5.79 12.19
C GLY A 167 -12.95 -6.54 11.37
N ARG A 168 -14.24 -6.36 11.69
CA ARG A 168 -15.38 -6.80 10.89
C ARG A 168 -15.95 -5.56 10.20
N LEU A 169 -16.00 -5.56 8.87
CA LEU A 169 -16.50 -4.42 8.08
C LEU A 169 -15.64 -3.15 8.21
N ALA A 170 -14.34 -3.28 8.50
CA ALA A 170 -13.44 -2.14 8.66
C ALA A 170 -13.49 -1.23 7.42
N GLY A 171 -13.40 -1.81 6.22
CA GLY A 171 -13.46 -1.12 4.94
C GLY A 171 -14.75 -0.35 4.74
N ALA A 172 -15.91 -0.94 5.07
CA ALA A 172 -17.20 -0.26 4.92
C ALA A 172 -17.33 0.95 5.88
N VAL A 173 -16.92 0.78 7.14
CA VAL A 173 -16.91 1.89 8.13
C VAL A 173 -15.96 3.00 7.70
N LEU A 174 -14.78 2.63 7.20
CA LEU A 174 -13.78 3.59 6.74
C LEU A 174 -14.23 4.29 5.46
N ARG A 175 -14.77 3.56 4.47
CA ARG A 175 -15.30 4.11 3.21
C ARG A 175 -16.38 5.16 3.46
N ALA A 176 -17.26 4.93 4.44
CA ALA A 176 -18.32 5.89 4.78
C ALA A 176 -17.77 7.26 5.24
N ARG A 177 -16.54 7.30 5.78
CA ARG A 177 -15.91 8.53 6.26
C ARG A 177 -14.80 9.06 5.35
N PHE A 178 -14.07 8.15 4.73
CA PHE A 178 -12.89 8.34 3.90
C PHE A 178 -13.05 7.48 2.65
N PRO A 179 -13.91 7.90 1.70
CA PRO A 179 -14.21 7.07 0.55
C PRO A 179 -12.97 6.94 -0.35
N PRO A 180 -12.62 5.72 -0.83
CA PRO A 180 -11.46 5.46 -1.69
C PRO A 180 -11.40 6.26 -3.00
N ASP A 181 -12.50 6.86 -3.46
CA ASP A 181 -12.59 7.73 -4.65
C ASP A 181 -12.39 9.23 -4.32
N GLY A 182 -12.28 9.58 -3.03
CA GLY A 182 -12.17 10.97 -2.54
C GLY A 182 -10.79 11.61 -2.69
N GLY A 183 -9.91 11.07 -3.55
CA GLY A 183 -8.54 11.54 -3.73
C GLY A 183 -7.57 11.19 -2.60
N SER A 184 -6.32 11.66 -2.71
CA SER A 184 -5.21 11.22 -1.85
C SER A 184 -5.43 11.46 -0.35
N ARG A 185 -6.07 12.57 0.01
CA ARG A 185 -6.40 12.90 1.42
C ARG A 185 -7.50 12.04 2.01
N SER A 186 -8.25 11.31 1.18
CA SER A 186 -9.23 10.31 1.61
C SER A 186 -8.63 8.91 1.62
N VAL A 187 -7.87 8.57 0.57
CA VAL A 187 -7.20 7.26 0.40
C VAL A 187 -6.21 6.97 1.54
N VAL A 188 -5.40 7.95 1.96
CA VAL A 188 -4.38 7.72 2.98
C VAL A 188 -4.97 7.35 4.36
N PRO A 189 -5.94 8.11 4.92
CA PRO A 189 -6.64 7.69 6.13
C PRO A 189 -7.32 6.32 5.98
N PHE A 190 -8.00 6.07 4.86
CA PHE A 190 -8.64 4.79 4.57
C PHE A 190 -7.65 3.61 4.68
N VAL A 191 -6.51 3.71 3.99
CA VAL A 191 -5.44 2.70 4.00
C VAL A 191 -4.91 2.46 5.40
N PHE A 192 -4.55 3.51 6.15
CA PHE A 192 -3.99 3.33 7.50
C PHE A 192 -5.02 2.84 8.51
N GLY A 193 -6.30 3.16 8.32
CA GLY A 193 -7.41 2.55 9.05
C GLY A 193 -7.48 1.04 8.83
N ILE A 194 -7.42 0.58 7.57
CA ILE A 194 -7.41 -0.84 7.20
C ILE A 194 -6.18 -1.55 7.79
N VAL A 195 -5.00 -0.97 7.60
CA VAL A 195 -3.72 -1.51 8.09
C VAL A 195 -3.79 -1.78 9.59
N TYR A 196 -4.32 -0.83 10.36
CA TYR A 196 -4.42 -0.95 11.81
C TYR A 196 -5.49 -1.95 12.26
N ALA A 197 -6.64 -1.96 11.59
CA ALA A 197 -7.78 -2.81 11.94
C ALA A 197 -7.53 -4.29 11.64
N LEU A 198 -6.87 -4.61 10.53
CA LEU A 198 -6.82 -5.97 9.99
C LEU A 198 -5.49 -6.68 10.22
N GLN A 199 -4.38 -5.92 10.25
CA GLN A 199 -3.04 -6.42 10.64
C GLN A 199 -2.59 -7.68 9.90
N SER A 200 -3.03 -7.84 8.65
CA SER A 200 -2.80 -9.01 7.82
C SER A 200 -2.90 -8.61 6.36
N ALA A 201 -1.88 -8.92 5.56
CA ALA A 201 -1.86 -8.59 4.14
C ALA A 201 -3.05 -9.19 3.41
N ARG A 202 -3.37 -10.48 3.63
CA ARG A 202 -4.56 -11.14 3.07
C ARG A 202 -5.85 -10.37 3.38
N ARG A 203 -6.08 -10.04 4.66
CA ARG A 203 -7.32 -9.38 5.09
C ARG A 203 -7.40 -7.95 4.57
N ALA A 204 -6.28 -7.21 4.64
CA ALA A 204 -6.18 -5.84 4.16
C ALA A 204 -6.47 -5.72 2.66
N ILE A 205 -5.89 -6.62 1.85
CA ILE A 205 -6.13 -6.67 0.41
C ILE A 205 -7.60 -6.97 0.14
N ILE A 206 -8.17 -8.05 0.71
CA ILE A 206 -9.60 -8.40 0.51
C ILE A 206 -10.52 -7.25 0.89
N ASP A 207 -10.29 -6.65 2.05
CA ASP A 207 -11.19 -5.63 2.55
C ASP A 207 -11.11 -4.35 1.69
N ALA A 208 -9.91 -3.96 1.24
CA ALA A 208 -9.68 -2.83 0.36
C ALA A 208 -10.28 -3.03 -1.04
N VAL A 209 -10.03 -4.18 -1.70
CA VAL A 209 -10.56 -4.43 -3.06
C VAL A 209 -12.08 -4.40 -3.09
N ASN A 210 -12.73 -4.90 -2.05
CA ASN A 210 -14.19 -4.90 -1.94
C ASN A 210 -14.79 -3.53 -1.59
N GLN A 211 -13.97 -2.50 -1.36
CA GLN A 211 -14.46 -1.13 -1.24
C GLN A 211 -14.50 -0.39 -2.59
N GLY A 212 -13.90 -0.94 -3.65
CA GLY A 212 -13.86 -0.32 -4.97
C GLY A 212 -13.21 1.07 -5.00
N GLY A 213 -13.60 1.92 -5.95
CA GLY A 213 -12.95 3.22 -6.18
C GLY A 213 -11.50 3.05 -6.66
N HIS A 214 -10.52 3.63 -5.96
CA HIS A 214 -9.08 3.39 -6.19
C HIS A 214 -8.61 2.08 -5.53
N ALA A 215 -9.26 0.98 -5.90
CA ALA A 215 -9.00 -0.35 -5.35
C ALA A 215 -7.55 -0.84 -5.60
N PRO A 216 -6.94 -0.68 -6.80
CA PRO A 216 -5.54 -1.06 -7.03
C PRO A 216 -4.58 -0.35 -6.06
N GLU A 217 -4.69 0.97 -5.91
CA GLU A 217 -3.81 1.74 -5.02
C GLU A 217 -4.03 1.39 -3.54
N THR A 218 -5.29 1.37 -3.09
CA THR A 218 -5.59 1.11 -1.68
C THR A 218 -5.17 -0.30 -1.26
N ALA A 219 -5.44 -1.31 -2.08
CA ALA A 219 -5.06 -2.69 -1.82
C ALA A 219 -3.53 -2.89 -1.93
N ALA A 220 -2.88 -2.29 -2.92
CA ALA A 220 -1.42 -2.35 -3.06
C ALA A 220 -0.71 -1.75 -1.85
N ILE A 221 -1.08 -0.54 -1.42
CA ILE A 221 -0.43 0.14 -0.30
C ILE A 221 -0.73 -0.58 1.02
N ALA A 222 -2.00 -0.90 1.30
CA ALA A 222 -2.38 -1.58 2.54
C ALA A 222 -1.73 -2.98 2.64
N GLY A 223 -1.74 -3.72 1.53
CA GLY A 223 -1.08 -5.01 1.40
C GLY A 223 0.43 -4.92 1.65
N ALA A 224 1.11 -3.98 0.99
CA ALA A 224 2.55 -3.76 1.14
C ALA A 224 2.94 -3.45 2.59
N VAL A 225 2.22 -2.52 3.24
CA VAL A 225 2.49 -2.14 4.63
C VAL A 225 2.24 -3.31 5.59
N CYS A 226 1.11 -4.03 5.44
CA CYS A 226 0.83 -5.20 6.28
C CYS A 226 1.83 -6.35 6.06
N ALA A 227 2.27 -6.61 4.83
CA ALA A 227 3.24 -7.66 4.53
C ALA A 227 4.66 -7.28 4.96
N ALA A 228 5.04 -6.00 4.89
CA ALA A 228 6.28 -5.51 5.46
C ALA A 228 6.32 -5.74 6.98
N ALA A 229 5.20 -5.47 7.67
CA ALA A 229 5.07 -5.65 9.12
C ALA A 229 4.98 -7.14 9.52
N LEU A 230 4.25 -7.95 8.76
CA LEU A 230 4.01 -9.36 9.04
C LEU A 230 4.00 -10.22 7.75
N PRO A 231 5.20 -10.60 7.23
CA PRO A 231 5.36 -11.27 5.93
C PRO A 231 4.54 -12.54 5.72
N VAL A 232 4.33 -13.31 6.79
CA VAL A 232 3.61 -14.60 6.75
C VAL A 232 2.13 -14.48 6.39
N THR A 233 1.57 -13.26 6.38
CA THR A 233 0.15 -13.04 6.12
C THR A 233 -0.22 -12.88 4.64
N LEU A 234 0.75 -12.86 3.74
CA LEU A 234 0.50 -12.87 2.30
C LEU A 234 0.31 -14.32 1.81
N PRO A 235 -0.81 -14.68 1.16
CA PRO A 235 -1.00 -16.02 0.62
C PRO A 235 0.02 -16.33 -0.50
N PRO A 236 0.80 -17.42 -0.39
CA PRO A 236 1.76 -17.80 -1.44
C PRO A 236 1.08 -18.10 -2.78
N SER A 237 -0.16 -18.62 -2.75
CA SER A 237 -0.96 -18.90 -3.95
C SER A 237 -1.25 -17.64 -4.76
N TRP A 238 -1.54 -16.51 -4.10
CA TRP A 238 -1.80 -15.25 -4.79
C TRP A 238 -0.55 -14.73 -5.51
N TRP A 239 0.61 -14.81 -4.85
CA TRP A 239 1.86 -14.45 -5.51
C TRP A 239 2.16 -15.36 -6.71
N ALA A 240 1.83 -16.65 -6.64
CA ALA A 240 2.05 -17.56 -7.75
C ALA A 240 1.26 -17.15 -9.02
N VAL A 241 0.01 -16.68 -8.86
CA VAL A 241 -0.82 -16.15 -9.96
C VAL A 241 -0.17 -14.91 -10.59
N VAL A 242 0.22 -13.93 -9.77
CA VAL A 242 0.88 -12.71 -10.27
C VAL A 242 2.22 -13.02 -10.95
N ALA A 243 3.04 -13.89 -10.36
CA ALA A 243 4.31 -14.27 -10.95
C ALA A 243 4.14 -14.98 -12.31
N GLN A 244 3.08 -15.77 -12.47
CA GLN A 244 2.76 -16.43 -13.73
C GLN A 244 2.30 -15.45 -14.81
N ALA A 245 1.45 -14.49 -14.45
CA ALA A 245 0.96 -13.45 -15.37
C ALA A 245 2.08 -12.48 -15.80
N ASN A 246 3.13 -12.32 -14.99
CA ASN A 246 4.19 -11.33 -15.20
C ASN A 246 5.59 -11.98 -15.25
N PRO A 247 5.93 -12.75 -16.30
CA PRO A 247 7.16 -13.56 -16.34
C PRO A 247 8.47 -12.74 -16.32
N ASN A 248 8.41 -11.46 -16.67
CA ASN A 248 9.57 -10.56 -16.67
C ASN A 248 9.73 -9.76 -15.37
N LEU A 249 8.84 -9.97 -14.38
CA LEU A 249 8.81 -9.22 -13.14
C LEU A 249 9.88 -9.75 -12.15
N ASP A 250 10.97 -8.99 -11.97
CA ASP A 250 12.06 -9.35 -11.06
C ASP A 250 12.00 -8.57 -9.73
N LEU A 251 11.08 -8.97 -8.86
CA LEU A 251 10.94 -8.37 -7.52
C LEU A 251 12.11 -8.71 -6.58
N GLU A 252 12.85 -9.80 -6.85
CA GLU A 252 13.99 -10.17 -6.02
C GLU A 252 15.14 -9.18 -6.22
N ARG A 253 15.45 -8.84 -7.48
CA ARG A 253 16.42 -7.80 -7.79
C ARG A 253 15.99 -6.46 -7.23
N ALA A 254 14.71 -6.09 -7.35
CA ALA A 254 14.19 -4.85 -6.77
C ALA A 254 14.39 -4.82 -5.24
N ALA A 255 14.07 -5.91 -4.54
CA ALA A 255 14.25 -6.02 -3.09
C ALA A 255 15.72 -5.87 -2.68
N ARG A 256 16.65 -6.53 -3.38
CA ARG A 256 18.09 -6.42 -3.11
C ARG A 256 18.61 -4.99 -3.30
N ARG A 257 18.14 -4.28 -4.34
CA ARG A 257 18.48 -2.87 -4.57
C ARG A 257 17.97 -1.97 -3.45
N LEU A 258 16.73 -2.19 -3.01
CA LEU A 258 16.14 -1.44 -1.89
C LEU A 258 16.88 -1.66 -0.56
N VAL A 259 17.28 -2.90 -0.25
CA VAL A 259 18.13 -3.19 0.92
C VAL A 259 19.44 -2.41 0.83
N ALA A 260 20.12 -2.44 -0.32
CA ALA A 260 21.37 -1.72 -0.51
C ALA A 260 21.22 -0.19 -0.39
N LEU A 261 20.09 0.37 -0.83
CA LEU A 261 19.76 1.79 -0.60
C LEU A 261 19.57 2.08 0.89
N ARG A 262 18.80 1.23 1.58
CA ARG A 262 18.50 1.39 3.02
C ARG A 262 19.76 1.38 3.88
N GLU A 263 20.74 0.55 3.53
CA GLU A 263 22.05 0.49 4.20
C GLU A 263 22.84 1.78 4.06
N ARG A 264 22.80 2.43 2.88
CA ARG A 264 23.47 3.73 2.66
C ARG A 264 22.87 4.82 3.54
N TYR A 265 21.55 4.84 3.70
CA TYR A 265 20.87 5.80 4.57
C TYR A 265 21.05 5.51 6.07
N SER A 266 21.38 4.28 6.43
CA SER A 266 21.70 3.92 7.83
C SER A 266 23.10 4.39 8.26
N HIS A 267 24.00 4.60 7.31
CA HIS A 267 25.39 4.98 7.53
C HIS A 267 25.81 6.09 6.54
N PRO A 268 25.30 7.32 6.69
CA PRO A 268 25.72 8.43 5.84
C PRO A 268 27.21 8.69 6.04
N THR A 269 27.97 8.64 4.93
CA THR A 269 29.41 8.96 4.88
C THR A 269 29.67 10.44 5.07
#